data_AF-A0A939UGV9-F1
#
_entry.id   AF-A0A939UGV9-F1
#
_cell.length_a   1.000
_cell.length_b   1.000
_cell.length_c   1.000
_cell.angle_alpha   90.00
_cell.angle_beta   90.00
_cell.angle_gamma   90.00
#
_symmetry.space_group_name_H-M   'P 1'
#
loop_
_entity.id
_entity.type
_entity.pdbx_description
1 polymer ?
#
loop_
_entity_poly.entity_id
_entity_poly.type
_entity_poly.pdbx_seq_one_letter_code
_entity_poly.pdbx_strand_id
1 'polypeptide(L)' 'LPSKYPVLKVGFVVGKKVGKAVVRNKVKRRLREAFRLLIPRLDGATSYVIVARAAAAKADYHTLAASLQGLLAKQGKLH' A
#
# COMPACT_ATOMS: atom_id res chain seq x y z
N LEU A 1 -3.71 8.78 -8.47
CA LEU A 1 -4.65 9.10 -9.57
C LEU A 1 -5.72 10.04 -9.01
N PRO A 2 -6.17 11.07 -9.73
CA PRO A 2 -7.29 11.90 -9.28
C PRO A 2 -8.54 11.01 -9.12
N SER A 3 -9.14 11.04 -7.93
CA SER A 3 -10.33 10.24 -7.64
C SER A 3 -11.58 10.94 -8.17
N LYS A 4 -12.43 10.23 -8.93
CA LYS A 4 -13.78 10.70 -9.30
C LYS A 4 -14.75 10.71 -8.10
N TYR A 5 -14.29 10.23 -6.94
CA TYR A 5 -15.08 10.10 -5.71
C TYR A 5 -14.44 10.94 -4.59
N PRO A 6 -15.26 11.56 -3.72
CA PRO A 6 -14.78 12.43 -2.63
C PRO A 6 -14.09 11.66 -1.49
N VAL A 7 -13.94 10.34 -1.63
CA VAL A 7 -13.36 9.45 -0.63
C VAL A 7 -12.04 8.87 -1.12
N LEU A 8 -11.09 8.76 -0.19
CA LEU A 8 -9.82 8.11 -0.44
C LEU A 8 -10.06 6.62 -0.75
N LYS A 9 -9.52 6.16 -1.87
CA LYS A 9 -9.60 4.75 -2.29
C LYS A 9 -8.20 4.16 -2.43
N VAL A 10 -8.03 2.92 -1.96
CA VAL A 10 -6.78 2.19 -2.12
C VAL A 10 -7.04 0.77 -2.63
N GLY A 11 -6.37 0.41 -3.73
CA GLY A 11 -6.34 -0.94 -4.29
C GLY A 11 -5.01 -1.62 -4.00
N PHE A 12 -5.04 -2.88 -3.54
CA PHE A 12 -3.84 -3.70 -3.34
C PHE A 12 -3.79 -4.83 -4.36
N VAL A 13 -2.80 -4.77 -5.25
CA VAL A 13 -2.53 -5.79 -6.26
C VAL A 13 -1.39 -6.67 -5.77
N VAL A 14 -1.69 -7.95 -5.52
CA VAL A 14 -0.70 -8.94 -5.06
C VAL A 14 -0.71 -10.12 -6.04
N GLY A 15 0.26 -10.13 -6.95
CA GLY A 15 0.33 -11.12 -8.04
C GLY A 15 0.74 -12.51 -7.57
N LYS A 16 0.59 -13.51 -8.47
CA LYS A 16 0.99 -14.92 -8.22
C LYS A 16 2.48 -15.07 -7.88
N LYS A 17 3.34 -14.19 -8.42
CA LYS A 17 4.79 -14.16 -8.16
C LYS A 17 5.17 -13.88 -6.70
N VAL A 18 4.24 -13.37 -5.88
CA VAL A 18 4.46 -13.13 -4.43
C VAL A 18 4.34 -14.43 -3.62
N GLY A 19 3.61 -15.43 -4.12
CA GLY A 19 3.51 -16.74 -3.48
C GLY A 19 2.09 -17.28 -3.40
N LYS A 20 1.92 -18.32 -2.57
CA LYS A 20 0.62 -18.98 -2.32
C LYS A 20 -0.38 -18.04 -1.65
N ALA A 21 -1.65 -18.43 -1.62
CA ALA A 21 -2.76 -17.62 -1.07
C ALA A 21 -2.46 -17.06 0.33
N VAL A 22 -1.91 -17.89 1.24
CA VAL A 22 -1.56 -17.47 2.61
C VAL A 22 -0.54 -16.34 2.63
N VAL A 23 0.54 -16.45 1.83
CA VAL A 23 1.57 -15.40 1.74
C VAL A 23 0.98 -14.12 1.16
N ARG A 24 0.20 -14.23 0.07
CA ARG A 24 -0.46 -13.07 -0.55
C ARG A 24 -1.41 -12.36 0.42
N ASN A 25 -2.20 -13.12 1.17
CA ASN A 25 -3.14 -12.57 2.15
C ASN A 25 -2.40 -11.89 3.32
N LYS A 26 -1.29 -12.48 3.78
CA LYS A 26 -0.43 -11.87 4.81
C LYS A 26 0.14 -10.54 4.34
N VAL A 27 0.68 -10.49 3.12
CA VAL A 27 1.19 -9.25 2.51
C VAL A 27 0.08 -8.21 2.36
N LYS A 28 -1.10 -8.61 1.84
CA LYS A 28 -2.25 -7.71 1.67
C LYS A 28 -2.73 -7.15 3.01
N ARG A 29 -2.76 -7.96 4.08
CA ARG A 29 -3.11 -7.52 5.44
C ARG A 29 -2.10 -6.52 5.98
N ARG A 30 -0.80 -6.80 5.85
CA ARG A 30 0.27 -5.89 6.31
C ARG A 30 0.25 -4.55 5.58
N LEU A 31 0.09 -4.57 4.26
CA LEU A 31 0.02 -3.36 3.44
C LEU A 31 -1.22 -2.52 3.76
N ARG A 32 -2.38 -3.15 3.98
CA ARG A 32 -3.58 -2.45 4.46
C ARG A 32 -3.36 -1.75 5.78
N GLU A 33 -2.76 -2.44 6.74
CA GLU A 33 -2.53 -1.86 8.06
C GLU A 33 -1.51 -0.72 8.03
N ALA A 34 -0.41 -0.89 7.29
CA ALA A 34 0.57 0.18 7.08
C ALA A 34 -0.06 1.41 6.41
N PHE A 35 -0.93 1.20 5.41
CA PHE A 35 -1.63 2.29 4.75
C PHE A 35 -2.66 2.96 5.65
N ARG A 36 -3.39 2.19 6.50
CA ARG A 36 -4.38 2.72 7.45
C ARG A 36 -3.79 3.79 8.37
N LEU A 37 -2.57 3.56 8.85
CA LEU A 37 -1.85 4.52 9.71
C LEU A 37 -1.45 5.81 8.98
N LEU A 38 -1.40 5.79 7.65
CA LEU A 38 -1.04 6.93 6.84
C LEU A 38 -2.24 7.74 6.36
N ILE A 39 -3.45 7.16 6.36
CA ILE A 39 -4.69 7.85 5.92
C ILE A 39 -4.84 9.26 6.50
N PRO A 40 -4.59 9.52 7.81
CA PRO A 40 -4.74 10.87 8.37
C PRO A 40 -3.79 11.92 7.77
N ARG A 41 -2.72 11.49 7.10
CA ARG A 41 -1.68 12.32 6.47
C ARG A 41 -1.83 12.41 4.94
N LEU A 42 -2.89 11.81 4.38
CA LEU A 42 -3.14 11.76 2.94
C LEU A 42 -4.34 12.63 2.58
N ASP A 43 -4.24 13.33 1.45
CA ASP A 43 -5.38 14.07 0.90
C ASP A 43 -6.53 13.15 0.49
N GLY A 44 -7.73 13.44 1.01
CA GLY A 44 -8.93 12.62 0.83
C GLY A 44 -9.41 12.43 -0.63
N ALA A 45 -8.93 13.25 -1.58
CA ALA A 45 -9.35 13.22 -2.98
C ALA A 45 -8.48 12.34 -3.90
N THR A 46 -7.54 11.55 -3.34
CA THR A 46 -6.60 10.75 -4.14
C THR A 46 -6.93 9.25 -4.10
N SER A 47 -6.89 8.61 -5.28
CA SER A 47 -6.93 7.14 -5.41
C SER A 47 -5.53 6.56 -5.57
N TYR A 48 -5.24 5.50 -4.82
CA TYR A 48 -3.96 4.80 -4.78
C TYR A 48 -4.09 3.35 -5.27
N VAL A 49 -3.09 2.88 -6.02
CA VAL A 49 -2.94 1.48 -6.39
C VAL A 49 -1.56 1.03 -5.95
N ILE A 50 -1.51 0.09 -5.01
CA ILE A 50 -0.28 -0.45 -4.45
C ILE A 50 -0.05 -1.83 -5.05
N VAL A 51 1.05 -1.98 -5.78
CA VAL A 51 1.44 -3.24 -6.43
C VAL A 51 2.56 -3.90 -5.62
N ALA A 52 2.26 -5.03 -5.00
CA ALA A 52 3.25 -5.81 -4.27
C ALA A 52 4.13 -6.60 -5.25
N ARG A 53 5.44 -6.33 -5.23
CA ARG A 53 6.45 -7.09 -5.99
C ARG A 53 6.80 -8.39 -5.26
N ALA A 54 7.46 -9.33 -5.95
CA ALA A 54 7.84 -10.64 -5.39
C ALA A 54 8.64 -10.51 -4.07
N ALA A 55 9.47 -9.48 -3.93
CA ALA A 55 10.23 -9.20 -2.70
C ALA A 55 9.33 -9.00 -1.45
N ALA A 56 8.09 -8.52 -1.63
CA ALA A 56 7.15 -8.32 -0.52
C ALA A 56 6.80 -9.63 0.21
N ALA A 57 7.01 -10.79 -0.42
CA ALA A 57 6.76 -12.10 0.17
C ALA A 57 7.64 -12.38 1.40
N LYS A 58 8.89 -11.89 1.36
CA LYS A 58 9.90 -12.12 2.40
C LYS A 58 10.06 -10.93 3.36
N ALA A 59 9.52 -9.77 2.99
CA ALA A 59 9.59 -8.57 3.81
C ALA A 59 8.74 -8.72 5.09
N ASP A 60 9.28 -8.19 6.20
CA ASP A 60 8.52 -8.02 7.43
C ASP A 60 7.57 -6.81 7.34
N TYR A 61 6.83 -6.55 8.42
CA TYR A 61 5.88 -5.43 8.43
C TYR A 61 6.60 -4.08 8.33
N HIS A 62 7.67 -3.88 9.11
CA HIS A 62 8.39 -2.60 9.16
C HIS A 62 9.00 -2.24 7.82
N THR A 63 9.59 -3.21 7.11
CA THR A 63 10.14 -3.02 5.77
C THR A 63 9.06 -2.63 4.77
N LEU A 64 7.88 -3.29 4.83
CA LEU A 64 6.75 -2.94 3.95
C LEU A 64 6.20 -1.54 4.25
N ALA A 65 6.09 -1.19 5.53
CA ALA A 65 5.60 0.11 5.97
C ALA A 65 6.57 1.24 5.58
N ALA A 66 7.86 1.08 5.83
CA ALA A 66 8.89 2.04 5.45
C ALA A 66 8.96 2.22 3.93
N SER A 67 8.87 1.12 3.17
CA SER A 67 8.83 1.19 1.70
C SER A 67 7.60 1.96 1.21
N LEU A 68 6.42 1.70 1.80
CA LEU A 68 5.19 2.40 1.47
C LEU A 68 5.27 3.90 1.79
N GLN A 69 5.77 4.26 2.98
CA GLN A 69 5.97 5.65 3.38
C GLN A 69 6.94 6.37 2.45
N GLY A 70 8.08 5.75 2.14
CA GLY A 70 9.06 6.33 1.22
C GLY A 70 8.50 6.55 -0.18
N LEU A 71 7.64 5.65 -0.69
CA LEU A 71 6.98 5.83 -1.98
C LEU A 71 5.97 6.97 -1.96
N LEU A 72 5.18 7.10 -0.90
CA LEU A 72 4.19 8.19 -0.77
C LEU A 72 4.85 9.56 -0.56
N ALA A 73 5.93 9.62 0.22
CA ALA A 73 6.74 10.82 0.39
C ALA A 73 7.39 11.27 -0.93
N LYS A 74 7.94 10.33 -1.72
CA LYS A 74 8.49 10.64 -3.05
C LYS A 74 7.46 11.18 -4.03
N GLN A 75 6.18 10.84 -3.88
CA GLN A 75 5.10 11.40 -4.70
C GLN A 75 4.62 12.77 -4.21
N GLY A 76 5.19 13.32 -3.14
CA GLY A 76 4.74 14.59 -2.54
C GLY A 76 3.32 14.49 -1.99
N LYS A 77 2.92 13.30 -1.52
CA LYS A 77 1.55 13.02 -1.03
C LYS A 77 1.49 12.78 0.48
N LEU A 78 2.59 13.02 1.19
CA LEU A 78 2.62 13.06 2.65
C LEU A 78 2.67 14.52 3.08
N HIS A 79 1.66 14.95 3.85
CA HIS A 79 1.61 16.24 4.52
C HIS A 79 1.63 16.05 6.03
#